data_AF-A0A378YDF5-F1
#
_entry.id   AF-A0A378YDF5-F1
#
_cell.length_a   1.000
_cell.length_b   1.000
_cell.length_c   1.000
_cell.angle_alpha   90.00
_cell.angle_beta   90.00
_cell.angle_gamma   90.00
#
_symmetry.space_group_name_H-M   'P 1'
#
loop_
_entity.id
_entity.type
_entity.pdbx_description
1 polymer ?
#
loop_
_entity_poly.entity_id
_entity_poly.type
_entity_poly.pdbx_seq_one_letter_code
_entity_poly.pdbx_strand_id
1 'polypeptide(L)'
;MSDVQTPDAHTVIDVLLVIDTVTLLARQTHAAPSQRHAEPGGWFTLAPGQVEPDAARMPPWRIDAAPGNCVRLRWTPLAMQGEHAVLLDLSSTDTAVFGEWHLHMHADSPRHAPSMGDPEHPALRAAPDVYWQAEVERAGSTELSVGLTITDRGANILSRLRRPLRIAVR
;
A
#
# COMPACT_ATOMS: atom_id res chain seq x y z
N MET A 1 18.95 -33.64 24.98
CA MET A 1 17.78 -32.77 25.17
C MET A 1 17.54 -32.12 23.83
N SER A 2 16.42 -32.46 23.20
CA SER A 2 16.05 -32.02 21.86
C SER A 2 15.66 -30.54 21.92
N ASP A 3 16.38 -29.69 21.19
CA ASP A 3 15.91 -28.33 20.93
C ASP A 3 14.66 -28.43 20.05
N VAL A 4 13.57 -27.90 20.59
CA VAL A 4 12.33 -27.66 19.86
C VAL A 4 12.66 -26.63 18.79
N GLN A 5 12.67 -27.05 17.52
CA GLN A 5 12.58 -26.12 16.39
C GLN A 5 11.25 -25.38 16.53
N THR A 6 11.33 -24.13 17.01
CA THR A 6 10.29 -23.14 16.78
C THR A 6 9.98 -23.11 15.28
N PRO A 7 8.71 -23.17 14.85
CA PRO A 7 8.36 -23.09 13.43
C PRO A 7 8.92 -21.79 12.84
N ASP A 8 9.43 -21.87 11.62
CA ASP A 8 10.11 -20.78 10.90
C ASP A 8 9.33 -19.46 10.99
N ALA A 9 10.04 -18.36 11.31
CA ALA A 9 9.47 -17.02 11.28
C ALA A 9 9.01 -16.71 9.85
N HIS A 10 7.71 -16.63 9.62
CA HIS A 10 7.13 -16.22 8.35
C HIS A 10 7.82 -14.95 7.84
N THR A 11 8.42 -15.01 6.64
CA THR A 11 9.08 -13.85 6.05
C THR A 11 8.03 -12.82 5.66
N VAL A 12 8.18 -11.58 6.12
CA VAL A 12 7.29 -10.48 5.75
C VAL A 12 7.89 -9.72 4.56
N ILE A 13 7.12 -9.60 3.49
CA ILE A 13 7.45 -8.83 2.29
C ILE A 13 6.70 -7.50 2.35
N ASP A 14 7.43 -6.43 2.66
CA ASP A 14 6.88 -5.08 2.68
C ASP A 14 6.75 -4.51 1.27
N VAL A 15 5.54 -4.08 0.91
CA VAL A 15 5.23 -3.49 -0.40
C VAL A 15 4.51 -2.15 -0.22
N LEU A 16 4.71 -1.22 -1.14
CA LEU A 16 4.25 0.17 -1.02
C LEU A 16 3.43 0.62 -2.25
N LEU A 17 2.21 1.09 -1.98
CA LEU A 17 1.38 1.79 -2.95
C LEU A 17 1.53 3.31 -2.78
N VAL A 18 2.14 3.97 -3.77
CA VAL A 18 2.30 5.42 -3.80
C VAL A 18 1.18 6.04 -4.64
N ILE A 19 0.55 7.11 -4.14
CA ILE A 19 -0.68 7.67 -4.71
C ILE A 19 -0.46 9.14 -5.08
N ASP A 20 -0.47 9.47 -6.37
CA ASP A 20 -0.45 10.84 -6.87
C ASP A 20 -1.83 11.49 -6.72
N THR A 21 -2.08 12.01 -5.52
CA THR A 21 -3.36 12.65 -5.18
C THR A 21 -3.64 13.88 -6.03
N VAL A 22 -2.62 14.66 -6.43
CA VAL A 22 -2.81 15.86 -7.27
C VAL A 22 -3.31 15.46 -8.65
N THR A 23 -2.63 14.52 -9.29
CA THR A 23 -3.04 14.03 -10.61
C THR A 23 -4.43 13.42 -10.56
N LEU A 24 -4.75 12.64 -9.52
CA LEU A 24 -6.08 12.04 -9.34
C LEU A 24 -7.19 13.08 -9.14
N LEU A 25 -6.95 14.11 -8.33
CA LEU A 25 -7.92 15.18 -8.08
C LEU A 25 -8.12 16.06 -9.32
N ALA A 26 -7.03 16.48 -9.98
CA ALA A 26 -7.10 17.28 -11.20
C ALA A 26 -7.91 16.59 -12.31
N ARG A 27 -7.74 15.28 -12.47
CA ARG A 27 -8.51 14.49 -13.45
C ARG A 27 -10.00 14.46 -13.13
N GLN A 28 -10.41 14.47 -11.86
CA GLN A 28 -11.82 14.45 -11.48
C GLN A 28 -12.53 15.78 -11.74
N THR A 29 -11.84 16.90 -11.57
CA THR A 29 -12.37 18.25 -11.85
C THR A 29 -12.77 18.42 -13.31
N HIS A 30 -12.08 17.73 -14.24
CA HIS A 30 -12.31 17.84 -15.68
C HIS A 30 -13.04 16.64 -16.30
N ALA A 31 -13.26 15.55 -15.56
CA ALA A 31 -13.91 14.34 -16.08
C ALA A 31 -15.44 14.37 -15.91
N ALA A 32 -16.15 13.97 -16.97
CA ALA A 32 -17.55 13.60 -16.87
C ALA A 32 -17.72 12.47 -15.83
N PRO A 33 -18.86 12.37 -15.11
CA PRO A 33 -19.07 11.35 -14.08
C PRO A 33 -18.77 9.92 -14.52
N SER A 34 -19.05 9.58 -15.79
CA SER A 34 -18.77 8.28 -16.40
C SER A 34 -17.28 7.99 -16.66
N GLN A 35 -16.42 9.01 -16.69
CA GLN A 35 -14.99 8.90 -17.02
C GLN A 35 -14.08 8.90 -15.79
N ARG A 36 -14.60 9.25 -14.61
CA ARG A 36 -13.83 9.36 -13.36
C ARG A 36 -13.16 8.05 -12.91
N HIS A 37 -13.62 6.91 -13.44
CA HIS A 37 -13.15 5.57 -13.10
C HIS A 37 -12.22 4.92 -14.13
N ALA A 38 -12.08 5.47 -15.35
CA ALA A 38 -11.56 4.72 -16.50
C ALA A 38 -10.06 4.91 -16.80
N GLU A 39 -9.44 6.02 -16.39
CA GLU A 39 -8.10 6.37 -16.89
C GLU A 39 -6.95 5.77 -16.06
N PRO A 40 -6.05 4.96 -16.64
CA PRO A 40 -4.89 4.41 -15.95
C PRO A 40 -3.91 5.49 -15.44
N GLY A 41 -3.12 5.13 -14.44
CA GLY A 41 -2.11 6.00 -13.81
C GLY A 41 -2.61 6.73 -12.57
N GLY A 42 -1.69 7.43 -11.91
CA GLY A 42 -1.91 8.12 -10.64
C GLY A 42 -1.60 7.27 -9.40
N TRP A 43 -1.28 5.98 -9.56
CA TRP A 43 -0.73 5.11 -8.51
C TRP A 43 0.58 4.47 -9.01
N PHE A 44 1.51 4.24 -8.09
CA PHE A 44 2.78 3.54 -8.34
C PHE A 44 2.94 2.43 -7.31
N THR A 45 3.41 1.28 -7.77
CA THR A 45 3.58 0.09 -6.96
C THR A 45 5.07 -0.20 -6.78
N LEU A 46 5.48 -0.49 -5.54
CA LEU A 46 6.88 -0.71 -5.17
C LEU A 46 7.01 -1.95 -4.29
N ALA A 47 7.76 -2.94 -4.74
CA ALA A 47 8.08 -4.16 -4.02
C ALA A 47 9.60 -4.42 -4.06
N PRO A 48 10.15 -5.17 -3.09
CA PRO A 48 11.57 -5.53 -3.07
C PRO A 48 11.97 -6.23 -4.38
N GLY A 49 13.14 -5.88 -4.92
CA GLY A 49 13.64 -6.48 -6.17
C GLY A 49 13.00 -5.97 -7.45
N GLN A 50 11.99 -5.08 -7.40
CA GLN A 50 11.49 -4.43 -8.61
C GLN A 50 12.54 -3.46 -9.17
N VAL A 51 13.00 -3.73 -10.39
CA VAL A 51 14.05 -2.96 -11.08
C VAL A 51 13.53 -1.67 -11.69
N GLU A 52 12.23 -1.60 -12.03
CA GLU A 52 11.58 -0.38 -12.55
C GLU A 52 10.20 -0.22 -11.91
N PRO A 53 9.84 0.99 -11.41
CA PRO A 53 8.46 1.32 -11.07
C PRO A 53 7.60 1.18 -12.33
N ASP A 54 6.52 0.41 -12.26
CA ASP A 54 5.64 0.17 -13.40
C ASP A 54 4.77 1.42 -13.67
N ALA A 55 5.39 2.45 -14.22
CA ALA A 55 4.75 3.74 -14.48
C ALA A 55 3.87 3.75 -15.74
N ALA A 56 3.84 2.64 -16.50
CA ALA A 56 3.21 2.58 -17.81
C ALA A 56 2.36 1.32 -18.00
N ARG A 57 1.06 1.45 -17.68
CA ARG A 57 -0.05 0.48 -17.85
C ARG A 57 -0.19 -0.49 -16.68
N MET A 58 -1.35 -1.14 -16.56
CA MET A 58 -1.72 -2.03 -15.44
C MET A 58 -1.47 -3.53 -15.77
N PRO A 59 -0.23 -4.04 -15.94
CA PRO A 59 0.03 -5.46 -15.75
C PRO A 59 0.22 -5.73 -14.25
N PRO A 60 0.11 -7.00 -13.80
CA PRO A 60 0.03 -7.27 -12.37
C PRO A 60 1.29 -6.78 -11.63
N TRP A 61 1.08 -6.14 -10.49
CA TRP A 61 2.13 -5.83 -9.53
C TRP A 61 2.76 -7.13 -9.05
N ARG A 62 3.99 -7.39 -9.48
CA ARG A 62 4.69 -8.63 -9.19
C ARG A 62 5.41 -8.53 -7.85
N ILE A 63 5.18 -9.53 -7.02
CA ILE A 63 5.78 -9.71 -5.70
C ILE A 63 6.44 -11.08 -5.71
N ASP A 64 7.75 -11.11 -5.44
CA ASP A 64 8.48 -12.37 -5.30
C ASP A 64 8.31 -12.85 -3.84
N ALA A 65 7.47 -13.86 -3.64
CA ALA A 65 7.11 -14.37 -2.31
C ALA A 65 6.67 -15.84 -2.38
N ALA A 66 7.13 -16.65 -1.42
CA ALA A 66 6.73 -18.05 -1.33
C ALA A 66 5.41 -18.22 -0.56
N PRO A 67 4.67 -19.33 -0.79
CA PRO A 67 3.58 -19.73 0.10
C PRO A 67 4.05 -19.80 1.55
N GLY A 68 3.23 -19.28 2.47
CA GLY A 68 3.59 -19.10 3.88
C GLY A 68 4.27 -17.76 4.19
N ASN A 69 4.74 -16.98 3.20
CA ASN A 69 5.18 -15.61 3.46
C ASN A 69 3.98 -14.70 3.74
N CYS A 70 4.21 -13.59 4.45
CA CYS A 70 3.21 -12.53 4.62
C CYS A 70 3.54 -11.37 3.69
N VAL A 71 2.55 -10.88 2.94
CA VAL A 71 2.67 -9.59 2.22
C VAL A 71 2.08 -8.50 3.09
N ARG A 72 2.88 -7.46 3.36
CA ARG A 72 2.45 -6.26 4.09
C ARG A 72 2.36 -5.07 3.14
N LEU A 73 1.13 -4.64 2.86
CA LEU A 73 0.86 -3.46 2.05
C LEU A 73 0.79 -2.19 2.90
N ARG A 74 1.73 -1.28 2.65
CA ARG A 74 1.65 0.12 3.07
C ARG A 74 1.25 1.01 1.90
N TRP A 75 0.76 2.21 2.21
CA TRP A 75 0.46 3.21 1.20
C TRP A 75 0.86 4.60 1.65
N THR A 76 1.07 5.48 0.69
CA THR A 76 1.35 6.90 0.95
C THR A 76 0.89 7.75 -0.22
N PRO A 77 0.35 8.96 0.01
CA PRO A 77 0.31 9.97 -1.04
C PRO A 77 1.73 10.36 -1.46
N LEU A 78 1.93 10.77 -2.72
CA LEU A 78 3.13 11.51 -3.11
C LEU A 78 3.21 12.77 -2.24
N ALA A 79 4.32 12.89 -1.52
CA ALA A 79 4.44 13.84 -0.44
C ALA A 79 4.55 15.29 -0.97
N MET A 80 3.43 16.00 -0.96
CA MET A 80 3.41 17.46 -0.91
C MET A 80 3.28 17.88 0.54
N GLN A 81 4.36 17.84 1.34
CA GLN A 81 4.40 18.39 2.71
C GLN A 81 3.24 17.99 3.67
N GLY A 82 2.55 16.87 3.42
CA GLY A 82 1.37 16.47 4.21
C GLY A 82 0.08 17.22 3.88
N GLU A 83 -0.01 17.87 2.72
CA GLU A 83 -1.20 18.59 2.26
C GLU A 83 -2.40 17.66 2.01
N HIS A 84 -2.14 16.44 1.53
CA HIS A 84 -3.16 15.41 1.36
C HIS A 84 -2.86 14.19 2.22
N ALA A 85 -3.93 13.55 2.70
CA ALA A 85 -3.88 12.23 3.31
C ALA A 85 -4.77 11.26 2.52
N VAL A 86 -4.47 9.97 2.63
CA VAL A 86 -5.24 8.90 1.97
C VAL A 86 -5.59 7.82 2.99
N LEU A 87 -6.88 7.51 3.09
CA LEU A 87 -7.37 6.29 3.72
C LEU A 87 -7.55 5.23 2.63
N LEU A 88 -7.06 4.02 2.89
CA LEU A 88 -7.09 2.92 1.94
C LEU A 88 -7.90 1.75 2.51
N ASP A 89 -8.92 1.37 1.76
CA ASP A 89 -9.80 0.21 2.00
C ASP A 89 -9.47 -0.89 0.98
N LEU A 90 -9.33 -2.13 1.43
CA LEU A 90 -9.12 -3.28 0.57
C LEU A 90 -10.28 -4.26 0.70
N SER A 91 -10.71 -4.80 -0.42
CA SER A 91 -11.48 -6.04 -0.44
C SER A 91 -11.00 -6.96 -1.56
N SER A 92 -10.92 -8.26 -1.25
CA SER A 92 -10.70 -9.31 -2.24
C SER A 92 -11.95 -10.17 -2.34
N THR A 93 -12.31 -10.58 -3.55
CA THR A 93 -13.34 -11.62 -3.77
C THR A 93 -12.73 -13.00 -3.99
N ASP A 94 -11.41 -13.08 -4.12
CA ASP A 94 -10.66 -14.31 -4.41
C ASP A 94 -9.59 -14.52 -3.35
N THR A 95 -9.72 -15.61 -2.59
CA THR A 95 -8.78 -16.02 -1.54
C THR A 95 -7.81 -17.08 -2.01
N ALA A 96 -7.71 -17.31 -3.32
CA ALA A 96 -6.90 -18.42 -3.81
C ALA A 96 -5.41 -18.10 -3.80
N VAL A 97 -4.98 -16.84 -3.96
CA VAL A 97 -3.56 -16.43 -3.96
C VAL A 97 -3.11 -15.95 -2.59
N PHE A 98 -3.99 -15.21 -1.90
CA PHE A 98 -3.77 -14.70 -0.56
C PHE A 98 -4.90 -15.17 0.36
N GLY A 99 -4.58 -15.34 1.64
CA GLY A 99 -5.58 -15.46 2.69
C GLY A 99 -6.38 -14.16 2.85
N GLU A 100 -7.14 -14.07 3.94
CA GLU A 100 -7.89 -12.86 4.25
C GLU A 100 -6.93 -11.67 4.51
N TRP A 101 -7.27 -10.51 3.94
CA TRP A 101 -6.53 -9.28 4.21
C TRP A 101 -7.05 -8.63 5.48
N HIS A 102 -6.15 -8.39 6.43
CA HIS A 102 -6.48 -7.73 7.68
C HIS A 102 -5.81 -6.35 7.78
N LEU A 103 -6.57 -5.37 8.27
CA LEU A 103 -6.05 -4.04 8.59
C LEU A 103 -5.42 -4.06 9.98
N HIS A 104 -4.16 -3.69 10.07
CA HIS A 104 -3.44 -3.50 11.32
C HIS A 104 -3.24 -2.01 11.58
N MET A 105 -3.53 -1.57 12.81
CA MET A 105 -3.37 -0.20 13.26
C MET A 105 -2.64 -0.18 14.61
N HIS A 106 -1.48 0.45 14.64
CA HIS A 106 -0.68 0.65 15.84
C HIS A 106 -0.49 2.14 16.07
N ALA A 107 -1.16 2.70 17.08
CA ALA A 107 -1.22 4.14 17.29
C ALA A 107 0.14 4.79 17.60
N ASP A 108 0.98 4.10 18.38
CA ASP A 108 2.22 4.65 18.94
C ASP A 108 3.44 3.80 18.56
N SER A 109 3.62 3.54 17.27
CA SER A 109 4.78 2.80 16.79
C SER A 109 6.04 3.67 16.82
N PRO A 110 7.16 3.17 17.38
CA PRO A 110 8.41 3.91 17.37
C PRO A 110 8.96 4.03 15.95
N ARG A 111 9.20 5.25 15.47
CA ARG A 111 9.82 5.53 14.16
C ARG A 111 10.94 6.55 14.29
N HIS A 112 12.04 6.32 13.59
CA HIS A 112 13.10 7.31 13.46
C HIS A 112 12.64 8.42 12.52
N ALA A 113 12.69 9.66 13.00
CA ALA A 113 12.37 10.86 12.23
C ALA A 113 13.58 11.80 12.22
N PRO A 114 13.87 12.48 11.10
CA PRO A 114 14.89 13.51 11.06
C PRO A 114 14.68 14.57 12.16
N SER A 115 15.76 15.00 12.80
CA SER A 115 15.74 16.11 13.75
C SER A 115 16.16 17.39 13.04
N MET A 116 15.36 18.45 13.13
CA MET A 116 15.68 19.74 12.46
C MET A 116 16.98 20.39 12.96
N GLY A 117 17.35 20.12 14.22
CA GLY A 117 18.59 20.64 14.82
C GLY A 117 19.79 19.71 14.67
N ASP A 118 19.56 18.46 14.28
CA ASP A 118 20.61 17.43 14.14
C ASP A 118 20.19 16.36 13.11
N PRO A 119 20.26 16.67 11.81
CA PRO A 119 19.81 15.76 10.77
C PRO A 119 20.60 14.45 10.70
N GLU A 120 21.82 14.42 11.24
CA GLU A 120 22.69 13.24 11.27
C GLU A 120 22.30 12.24 12.37
N HIS A 121 21.54 12.68 13.38
CA HIS A 121 21.06 11.84 14.47
C HIS A 121 19.52 11.82 14.53
N PRO A 122 18.86 10.90 13.78
CA PRO A 122 17.42 10.75 13.79
C PRO A 122 16.87 10.45 15.20
N ALA A 123 15.88 11.22 15.62
CA ALA A 123 15.22 11.01 16.90
C ALA A 123 14.13 9.95 16.79
N LEU A 124 14.00 9.10 17.79
CA LEU A 124 12.87 8.18 17.89
C LEU A 124 11.61 8.95 18.31
N ARG A 125 10.52 8.80 17.54
CA ARG A 125 9.23 9.44 17.82
C ARG A 125 8.11 8.41 17.68
N ALA A 126 7.08 8.53 18.51
CA ALA A 126 5.86 7.76 18.33
C ALA A 126 5.09 8.28 17.11
N ALA A 127 4.65 7.38 16.25
CA ALA A 127 3.80 7.69 15.10
C ALA A 127 2.89 6.50 14.77
N PRO A 128 1.69 6.76 14.21
CA PRO A 128 0.83 5.68 13.74
C PRO A 128 1.51 4.83 12.66
N ASP A 129 1.43 3.51 12.80
CA ASP A 129 1.71 2.54 11.73
C ASP A 129 0.41 1.84 11.34
N VAL A 130 0.05 1.96 10.06
CA VAL A 130 -1.16 1.38 9.50
C VAL A 130 -0.79 0.65 8.22
N TYR A 131 -1.21 -0.61 8.12
CA TYR A 131 -0.94 -1.44 6.96
C TYR A 131 -1.99 -2.54 6.81
N TRP A 132 -2.16 -3.03 5.59
CA TRP A 132 -2.90 -4.26 5.31
C TRP A 132 -1.93 -5.44 5.23
N GLN A 133 -2.33 -6.61 5.70
CA GLN A 133 -1.49 -7.82 5.65
C GLN A 133 -2.32 -9.05 5.30
N ALA A 134 -1.74 -9.95 4.49
CA ALA A 134 -2.28 -11.28 4.20
C ALA A 134 -1.13 -12.28 4.02
N GLU A 135 -1.41 -13.55 4.32
CA GLU A 135 -0.52 -14.67 4.01
C GLU A 135 -0.64 -15.08 2.54
N VAL A 136 0.47 -15.50 1.94
CA VAL A 136 0.52 -16.07 0.60
C VAL A 136 0.11 -17.54 0.68
N GLU A 137 -0.97 -17.90 0.01
CA GLU A 137 -1.47 -19.29 -0.03
C GLU A 137 -0.85 -20.07 -1.19
N ARG A 138 -0.65 -19.42 -2.33
CA ARG A 138 0.00 -20.01 -3.51
C ARG A 138 0.49 -18.93 -4.48
N ALA A 139 1.43 -19.29 -5.35
CA ALA A 139 1.80 -18.46 -6.50
C ALA A 139 0.62 -18.31 -7.48
N GLY A 140 0.50 -17.14 -8.11
CA GLY A 140 -0.61 -16.82 -9.01
C GLY A 140 -0.92 -15.34 -9.08
N SER A 141 -2.00 -14.97 -9.76
CA SER A 141 -2.45 -13.57 -9.83
C SER A 141 -3.89 -13.44 -9.37
N THR A 142 -4.16 -12.39 -8.62
CA THR A 142 -5.50 -12.02 -8.17
C THR A 142 -5.72 -10.52 -8.31
N GLU A 143 -6.97 -10.08 -8.18
CA GLU A 143 -7.37 -8.68 -8.26
C GLU A 143 -7.96 -8.24 -6.92
N LEU A 144 -7.41 -7.17 -6.36
CA LEU A 144 -7.92 -6.50 -5.16
C LEU A 144 -8.75 -5.29 -5.56
N SER A 145 -9.90 -5.08 -4.91
CA SER A 145 -10.65 -3.84 -5.00
C SER A 145 -10.09 -2.83 -4.01
N VAL A 146 -9.50 -1.75 -4.51
CA VAL A 146 -8.89 -0.70 -3.69
C VAL A 146 -9.82 0.51 -3.65
N GLY A 147 -10.33 0.84 -2.47
CA GLY A 147 -11.04 2.08 -2.18
C GLY A 147 -10.11 3.13 -1.59
N LEU A 148 -10.10 4.33 -2.15
CA LEU A 148 -9.35 5.47 -1.60
C LEU A 148 -10.30 6.59 -1.18
N THR A 149 -10.07 7.12 0.01
CA THR A 149 -10.62 8.42 0.44
C THR A 149 -9.47 9.40 0.57
N ILE A 150 -9.49 10.45 -0.24
CA ILE A 150 -8.48 11.51 -0.22
C ILE A 150 -9.02 12.68 0.61
N THR A 151 -8.22 13.14 1.57
CA THR A 151 -8.55 14.31 2.39
C THR A 151 -7.48 15.38 2.29
N ASP A 152 -7.87 16.63 2.59
CA ASP A 152 -6.91 17.68 2.88
C ASP A 152 -6.32 17.54 4.29
N ARG A 153 -5.44 18.47 4.65
CA ARG A 153 -4.82 18.59 5.98
C ARG A 153 -5.82 18.78 7.13
N GLY A 154 -6.99 19.34 6.84
CA GLY A 154 -8.09 19.53 7.80
C GLY A 154 -9.02 18.33 7.93
N ALA A 155 -8.69 17.21 7.28
CA ALA A 155 -9.52 16.00 7.18
C ALA A 155 -10.84 16.20 6.41
N ASN A 156 -10.96 17.27 5.60
CA ASN A 156 -12.08 17.40 4.68
C ASN A 156 -11.91 16.43 3.50
N ILE A 157 -12.99 15.75 3.12
CA ILE A 157 -12.96 14.79 2.03
C ILE A 157 -12.96 15.53 0.69
N LEU A 158 -11.88 15.36 -0.07
CA LEU A 158 -11.72 15.92 -1.41
C LEU A 158 -12.26 14.97 -2.48
N SER A 159 -12.11 13.66 -2.27
CA SER A 159 -12.56 12.66 -3.21
C SER A 159 -12.70 11.26 -2.60
N ARG A 160 -13.57 10.45 -3.21
CA ARG A 160 -13.63 9.00 -3.03
C ARG A 160 -13.56 8.32 -4.38
N LEU A 161 -12.70 7.32 -4.51
CA LEU A 161 -12.58 6.53 -5.72
C LEU A 161 -12.33 5.06 -5.38
N ARG A 162 -12.75 4.17 -6.28
CA ARG A 162 -12.51 2.73 -6.18
C ARG A 162 -11.98 2.24 -7.51
N ARG A 163 -10.89 1.46 -7.49
CA ARG A 163 -10.30 0.86 -8.69
C ARG A 163 -9.68 -0.50 -8.35
N PRO A 164 -9.62 -1.43 -9.33
CA PRO A 164 -8.94 -2.70 -9.14
C PRO A 164 -7.41 -2.51 -9.11
N LEU A 165 -6.73 -3.35 -8.33
CA LEU A 165 -5.28 -3.52 -8.28
C LEU A 165 -4.97 -5.00 -8.51
N ARG A 166 -4.33 -5.31 -9.63
CA ARG A 166 -3.91 -6.68 -9.93
C ARG A 166 -2.55 -6.95 -9.30
N ILE A 167 -2.46 -8.02 -8.52
CA ILE A 167 -1.21 -8.48 -7.88
C ILE A 167 -0.88 -9.87 -8.41
N ALA A 168 0.40 -10.16 -8.59
CA ALA A 168 0.90 -11.49 -8.93
C ALA A 168 2.03 -11.90 -7.99
N VAL A 169 1.89 -13.07 -7.37
CA VAL A 169 2.91 -13.74 -6.59
C VAL A 169 3.62 -14.77 -7.46
N ARG A 170 4.95 -14.78 -7.39
CA ARG A 170 5.84 -15.69 -8.13
C ARG A 170 6.60 -16.62 -7.21
#